data_AF-A0A8T2E357-F1
#
_entry.id   AF-A0A8T2E357-F1
#
_cell.length_a   1.000
_cell.length_b   1.000
_cell.length_c   1.000
_cell.angle_alpha   90.00
_cell.angle_beta   90.00
_cell.angle_gamma   90.00
#
_symmetry.space_group_name_H-M   'P 1'
#
loop_
_entity.id
_entity.type
_entity.pdbx_description
1 polymer ?
#
loop_
_entity_poly.entity_id
_entity_poly.type
_entity_poly.pdbx_seq_one_letter_code
_entity_poly.pdbx_strand_id
1 'polypeptide(L)'
;MTRFAVLPLSVLLLVLLFLCTESLAKSEESEEYDVAVPSCCGFSSPLLIKKDQWKPIFETKFGQISTVQIGNGCGGMGPYKIHSITLEPNTILLPLLLHSDMVFFVDSGSGILNWVDEEAKSTEIRLGDVYRLRPGSVFYLQSKPVDIFLGTKLKLYAIFSNNDECLHDPCFGAYSSITDLMFGFDETILQSAFGVPEGIIELMRNRTKPPLIVSETLCTPGVANTWQLQPRLLKLFAGSADLVDNKKKKEKKEKVKKAKTFNVFESEPDFESPYGRTITINRKDLKVLKGSMVGVSMVNLTQGSMMGPHWNPWACEISIVLKGAGMVRVLRSSISSNTSSECKNVRFKVEEGDIFAVPRLHPMAQMSFNNDSLVFVGFTTSAKNNEPQFLAGEDSALRMLDRQVLAASLNVSSVTIDGLLGAQKEAVILECHSCAEGEIEKLKVEIERKKIDDERKRRHDERKKEEEEAKREEEERRKREEEEEKKRWPPQQPPQEEELRERQLPMEKEWEMEGEEES
;
A
#
# COMPACT_ATOMS: atom_id res chain seq x y z
N MET A 1 30.13 46.62 -31.92
CA MET A 1 31.05 46.73 -30.76
C MET A 1 30.28 46.29 -29.52
N THR A 2 30.29 44.99 -29.24
CA THR A 2 29.65 44.39 -28.06
C THR A 2 30.62 44.46 -26.89
N ARG A 3 30.22 45.19 -25.83
CA ARG A 3 31.00 45.32 -24.60
C ARG A 3 30.74 44.10 -23.72
N PHE A 4 31.77 43.30 -23.48
CA PHE A 4 31.76 42.28 -22.42
C PHE A 4 31.86 42.98 -21.07
N ALA A 5 30.86 42.79 -20.22
CA ALA A 5 30.91 43.20 -18.83
C ALA A 5 31.76 42.17 -18.06
N VAL A 6 32.96 42.56 -17.64
CA VAL A 6 33.81 41.76 -16.77
C VAL A 6 33.33 41.98 -15.34
N LEU A 7 32.70 40.95 -14.76
CA LEU A 7 32.33 40.95 -13.34
C LEU A 7 33.61 40.85 -12.50
N PRO A 8 33.80 41.73 -11.50
CA PRO A 8 34.98 41.70 -10.64
C PRO A 8 35.03 40.41 -9.82
N LEU A 9 36.24 39.84 -9.67
CA LEU A 9 36.50 38.56 -9.00
C LEU A 9 35.90 38.46 -7.59
N SER A 10 35.74 39.60 -6.91
CA SER A 10 35.13 39.70 -5.58
C SER A 10 33.64 39.36 -5.54
N VAL A 11 32.90 39.64 -6.63
CA VAL A 11 31.46 39.31 -6.73
C VAL A 11 31.27 37.83 -7.03
N LEU A 12 32.17 37.24 -7.83
CA LEU A 12 32.17 35.79 -8.07
C LEU A 12 32.47 35.00 -6.79
N LEU A 13 33.39 35.49 -5.94
CA LEU A 13 33.73 34.86 -4.67
C LEU A 13 32.57 34.93 -3.65
N LEU A 14 31.83 36.05 -3.64
CA LEU A 14 30.65 36.22 -2.79
C LEU A 14 29.47 35.33 -3.21
N VAL A 15 29.27 35.14 -4.53
CA VAL A 15 28.25 34.21 -5.04
C VAL A 15 28.62 32.75 -4.75
N LEU A 16 29.90 32.38 -4.86
CA LEU A 16 30.38 31.05 -4.48
C LEU A 16 30.28 30.80 -2.97
N LEU A 17 30.54 31.80 -2.12
CA LEU A 17 30.34 31.68 -0.67
C LEU A 17 28.87 31.55 -0.30
N PHE A 18 27.96 32.28 -0.97
CA PHE A 18 26.51 32.14 -0.75
C PHE A 18 25.96 30.77 -1.20
N LEU A 19 26.45 30.23 -2.32
CA LEU A 19 26.10 28.89 -2.80
C LEU A 19 26.68 27.77 -1.93
N CYS A 20 27.85 27.99 -1.30
CA CYS A 20 28.43 27.04 -0.36
C CYS A 20 27.73 27.05 1.02
N THR A 21 27.13 28.17 1.44
CA THR A 21 26.41 28.24 2.72
C THR A 21 25.01 27.63 2.68
N GLU A 22 24.34 27.57 1.52
CA GLU A 22 23.08 26.81 1.40
C GLU A 22 23.30 25.30 1.35
N SER A 23 24.52 24.83 1.04
CA SER A 23 24.86 23.41 1.03
C SER A 23 25.33 22.87 2.39
N LEU A 24 25.51 23.71 3.41
CA LEU A 24 26.14 23.33 4.69
C LEU A 24 25.30 23.66 5.93
N ALA A 25 23.97 23.72 5.80
CA ALA A 25 23.03 23.85 6.91
C ALA A 25 21.95 22.75 6.92
N LYS A 26 22.27 21.57 6.38
CA LYS A 26 21.40 20.40 6.37
C LYS A 26 22.15 19.14 6.79
N SER A 27 22.64 19.14 8.02
CA SER A 27 23.13 17.93 8.68
C SER A 27 23.17 18.12 10.19
N GLU A 28 22.00 18.14 10.83
CA GLU A 28 21.89 17.57 12.17
C GLU A 28 20.79 16.50 12.08
N GLU A 29 21.27 15.27 12.25
CA GLU A 29 20.68 13.95 12.16
C GLU A 29 19.14 13.85 12.31
N SER A 30 18.48 13.63 11.18
CA SER A 30 17.38 12.67 11.09
C SER A 30 17.77 11.62 10.04
N GLU A 31 18.48 10.57 10.45
CA GLU A 31 18.70 9.40 9.60
C GLU A 31 17.34 8.75 9.29
N GLU A 32 16.79 9.06 8.12
CA GLU A 32 15.61 8.41 7.57
C GLU A 32 16.03 7.00 7.09
N TYR A 33 15.72 6.00 7.91
CA TYR A 33 16.07 4.60 7.68
C TYR A 33 15.15 3.96 6.62
N ASP A 34 15.28 4.39 5.37
CA ASP A 34 14.55 3.84 4.24
C ASP A 34 15.12 2.48 3.80
N VAL A 35 14.66 1.43 4.47
CA VAL A 35 14.86 0.05 4.03
C VAL A 35 13.51 -0.53 3.67
N ALA A 36 13.29 -0.78 2.38
CA ALA A 36 12.12 -1.51 1.90
C ALA A 36 12.04 -2.88 2.61
N VAL A 37 10.97 -3.09 3.38
CA VAL A 37 10.74 -4.35 4.09
C VAL A 37 10.25 -5.39 3.07
N PRO A 38 10.98 -6.50 2.84
CA PRO A 38 10.64 -7.47 1.81
C PRO A 38 9.23 -8.04 1.97
N SER A 39 8.63 -8.42 0.84
CA SER A 39 7.36 -9.14 0.83
C SER A 39 7.52 -10.55 1.43
N CYS A 40 6.49 -11.06 2.09
CA CYS A 40 6.56 -12.35 2.80
C CYS A 40 5.64 -13.40 2.15
N CYS A 41 6.22 -14.53 1.69
CA CYS A 41 5.56 -15.74 1.16
C CYS A 41 4.10 -15.61 0.71
N GLY A 42 3.91 -15.40 -0.59
CA GLY A 42 2.59 -15.25 -1.20
C GLY A 42 2.00 -13.84 -1.01
N PHE A 43 2.51 -13.04 -0.07
CA PHE A 43 2.27 -11.60 0.00
C PHE A 43 3.11 -10.91 -1.07
N SER A 44 2.46 -10.21 -2.00
CA SER A 44 3.14 -9.54 -3.13
C SER A 44 3.48 -8.07 -2.86
N SER A 45 3.19 -7.56 -1.66
CA SER A 45 3.55 -6.21 -1.20
C SER A 45 4.56 -6.23 -0.07
N PRO A 46 5.32 -5.15 0.12
CA PRO A 46 6.13 -4.98 1.32
C PRO A 46 5.22 -4.94 2.57
N LEU A 47 5.75 -5.39 3.71
CA LEU A 47 5.02 -5.34 4.99
C LEU A 47 4.95 -3.92 5.58
N LEU A 48 5.75 -2.99 5.06
CA LEU A 48 5.77 -1.58 5.43
C LEU A 48 5.74 -0.72 4.18
N ILE A 49 4.87 0.29 4.17
CA ILE A 49 4.78 1.32 3.14
C ILE A 49 4.86 2.66 3.86
N LYS A 50 5.87 3.45 3.51
CA LYS A 50 6.14 4.74 4.13
C LYS A 50 5.17 5.81 3.64
N LYS A 51 4.95 6.85 4.45
CA LYS A 51 4.06 7.98 4.13
C LYS A 51 4.37 8.65 2.79
N ASP A 52 5.64 8.78 2.43
CA ASP A 52 6.11 9.36 1.17
C ASP A 52 5.83 8.48 -0.06
N GLN A 53 5.57 7.19 0.14
CA GLN A 53 5.26 6.23 -0.93
C GLN A 53 3.78 6.26 -1.36
N TRP A 54 2.94 7.06 -0.69
CA TRP A 54 1.57 7.32 -1.13
C TRP A 54 1.57 8.07 -2.46
N LYS A 55 0.90 7.52 -3.47
CA LYS A 55 0.86 8.12 -4.81
C LYS A 55 -0.33 9.07 -4.94
N PRO A 56 -0.13 10.38 -5.19
CA PRO A 56 -1.25 11.27 -5.45
C PRO A 56 -1.93 10.87 -6.77
N ILE A 57 -3.25 10.70 -6.74
CA ILE A 57 -4.08 10.46 -7.94
C ILE A 57 -4.93 11.67 -8.32
N PHE A 58 -5.09 12.60 -7.38
CA PHE A 58 -5.76 13.87 -7.61
C PHE A 58 -5.25 14.91 -6.62
N GLU A 59 -4.91 16.11 -7.07
CA GLU A 59 -4.43 17.17 -6.19
C GLU A 59 -4.88 18.54 -6.68
N THR A 60 -5.41 19.34 -5.76
CA THR A 60 -5.82 20.73 -5.99
C THR A 60 -5.64 21.54 -4.71
N LYS A 61 -5.75 22.87 -4.82
CA LYS A 61 -5.81 23.76 -3.65
C LYS A 61 -6.99 23.51 -2.70
N PHE A 62 -7.96 22.68 -3.08
CA PHE A 62 -9.16 22.38 -2.31
C PHE A 62 -9.09 21.00 -1.63
N GLY A 63 -8.09 20.19 -1.97
CA GLY A 63 -7.93 18.85 -1.42
C GLY A 63 -7.11 17.93 -2.31
N GLN A 64 -6.81 16.75 -1.78
CA GLN A 64 -5.95 15.75 -2.39
C GLN A 64 -6.53 14.35 -2.17
N ILE A 65 -6.32 13.47 -3.14
CA ILE A 65 -6.55 12.04 -3.03
C ILE A 65 -5.26 11.32 -3.37
N SER A 66 -4.80 10.47 -2.45
CA SER A 66 -3.61 9.64 -2.62
C SER A 66 -3.97 8.17 -2.47
N THR A 67 -3.25 7.30 -3.16
CA THR A 67 -3.52 5.85 -3.20
C THR A 67 -2.29 5.04 -2.83
N VAL A 68 -2.53 3.92 -2.15
CA VAL A 68 -1.58 2.85 -1.91
C VAL A 68 -2.23 1.53 -2.32
N GLN A 69 -1.46 0.65 -2.94
CA GLN A 69 -1.90 -0.70 -3.29
C GLN A 69 -1.20 -1.72 -2.39
N ILE A 70 -2.03 -2.54 -1.74
CA ILE A 70 -1.59 -3.70 -0.99
C ILE A 70 -1.83 -4.93 -1.86
N GLY A 71 -0.76 -5.65 -2.13
CA GLY A 71 -0.70 -6.81 -3.02
C GLY A 71 -1.48 -8.00 -2.51
N ASN A 72 -1.52 -9.04 -3.33
CA ASN A 72 -2.19 -10.30 -3.03
C ASN A 72 -1.46 -11.01 -1.89
N GLY A 73 -2.13 -11.92 -1.18
CA GLY A 73 -1.51 -12.78 -0.16
C GLY A 73 -1.93 -12.49 1.28
N CYS A 74 -2.88 -11.59 1.49
CA CYS A 74 -3.57 -11.39 2.76
C CYS A 74 -4.53 -12.59 3.03
N GLY A 75 -3.98 -13.79 3.26
CA GLY A 75 -4.78 -15.00 3.49
C GLY A 75 -5.52 -15.52 2.25
N GLY A 76 -4.94 -15.32 1.05
CA GLY A 76 -5.56 -15.66 -0.23
C GLY A 76 -6.51 -14.59 -0.79
N MET A 77 -6.53 -13.41 -0.17
CA MET A 77 -7.37 -12.27 -0.57
C MET A 77 -6.53 -11.06 -0.98
N GLY A 78 -7.16 -10.12 -1.67
CA GLY A 78 -6.52 -8.97 -2.31
C GLY A 78 -6.49 -9.11 -3.83
N PRO A 79 -6.05 -8.06 -4.55
CA PRO A 79 -5.35 -6.90 -4.02
C PRO A 79 -6.31 -5.90 -3.37
N TYR A 80 -5.81 -5.14 -2.39
CA TYR A 80 -6.55 -4.05 -1.76
C TYR A 80 -5.99 -2.71 -2.21
N LYS A 81 -6.87 -1.73 -2.40
CA LYS A 81 -6.48 -0.33 -2.60
C LYS A 81 -6.90 0.48 -1.38
N ILE A 82 -6.01 1.34 -0.92
CA ILE A 82 -6.30 2.27 0.18
C ILE A 82 -6.17 3.68 -0.37
N HIS A 83 -7.22 4.48 -0.23
CA HIS A 83 -7.19 5.90 -0.56
C HIS A 83 -7.19 6.75 0.71
N SER A 84 -6.35 7.78 0.73
CA SER A 84 -6.44 8.91 1.65
C SER A 84 -7.15 10.04 0.93
N ILE A 85 -8.33 10.43 1.39
CA ILE A 85 -9.10 11.55 0.82
C ILE A 85 -9.04 12.70 1.82
N THR A 86 -8.43 13.80 1.41
CA THR A 86 -8.26 15.01 2.23
C THR A 86 -8.98 16.18 1.56
N LEU A 87 -9.92 16.79 2.26
CA LEU A 87 -10.68 17.97 1.82
C LEU A 87 -10.35 19.17 2.69
N GLU A 88 -10.03 20.30 2.06
CA GLU A 88 -9.94 21.58 2.78
C GLU A 88 -11.32 21.99 3.30
N PRO A 89 -11.41 22.85 4.34
CA PRO A 89 -12.68 23.35 4.84
C PRO A 89 -13.52 24.05 3.77
N ASN A 90 -14.86 23.92 3.83
CA ASN A 90 -15.81 24.49 2.86
C ASN A 90 -15.58 24.04 1.41
N THR A 91 -15.31 22.74 1.22
CA THR A 91 -15.12 22.13 -0.09
C THR A 91 -16.04 20.92 -0.28
N ILE A 92 -16.27 20.58 -1.54
CA ILE A 92 -17.11 19.46 -1.95
C ILE A 92 -16.29 18.56 -2.86
N LEU A 93 -16.22 17.28 -2.51
CA LEU A 93 -15.86 16.21 -3.43
C LEU A 93 -17.07 15.91 -4.30
N LEU A 94 -16.98 16.13 -5.60
CA LEU A 94 -18.09 15.94 -6.53
C LEU A 94 -18.54 14.47 -6.63
N PRO A 95 -19.77 14.20 -7.11
CA PRO A 95 -20.34 12.85 -7.15
C PRO A 95 -19.51 11.82 -7.90
N LEU A 96 -19.27 10.70 -7.22
CA LEU A 96 -18.52 9.55 -7.70
C LEU A 96 -19.40 8.28 -7.63
N LEU A 97 -19.47 7.54 -8.74
CA LEU A 97 -20.03 6.20 -8.78
C LEU A 97 -19.00 5.22 -8.22
N LEU A 98 -19.38 4.49 -7.18
CA LEU A 98 -18.53 3.52 -6.52
C LEU A 98 -18.55 2.16 -7.24
N HIS A 99 -17.39 1.62 -7.60
CA HIS A 99 -17.28 0.33 -8.31
C HIS A 99 -16.95 -0.84 -7.39
N SER A 100 -16.31 -0.57 -6.26
CA SER A 100 -15.85 -1.58 -5.29
C SER A 100 -16.39 -1.31 -3.89
N ASP A 101 -16.42 -2.32 -3.04
CA ASP A 101 -16.87 -2.15 -1.65
C ASP A 101 -15.93 -1.21 -0.91
N MET A 102 -16.47 -0.14 -0.31
CA MET A 102 -15.68 0.90 0.37
C MET A 102 -16.00 0.87 1.86
N VAL A 103 -14.99 0.57 2.67
CA VAL A 103 -15.04 0.79 4.13
C VAL A 103 -14.07 1.90 4.47
N PHE A 104 -14.49 2.89 5.24
CA PHE A 104 -13.65 4.01 5.59
C PHE A 104 -13.67 4.35 7.07
N PHE A 105 -12.59 5.02 7.49
CA PHE A 105 -12.39 5.60 8.81
C PHE A 105 -12.07 7.09 8.66
N VAL A 106 -12.70 7.94 9.47
CA VAL A 106 -12.43 9.38 9.49
C VAL A 106 -11.30 9.69 10.47
N ASP A 107 -10.17 10.11 9.91
CA ASP A 107 -8.93 10.40 10.62
C ASP A 107 -8.90 11.81 11.24
N SER A 108 -9.50 12.80 10.58
CA SER A 108 -9.57 14.15 11.14
C SER A 108 -10.68 14.98 10.49
N GLY A 109 -11.05 16.07 11.17
CA GLY A 109 -12.08 17.00 10.71
C GLY A 109 -13.50 16.46 10.82
N SER A 110 -14.44 17.17 10.19
CA SER A 110 -15.83 16.77 10.11
C SER A 110 -16.44 17.18 8.76
N GLY A 111 -17.52 16.48 8.40
CA GLY A 111 -18.14 16.63 7.10
C GLY A 111 -19.51 16.01 7.04
N ILE A 112 -20.06 15.99 5.84
CA ILE A 112 -21.35 15.39 5.54
C ILE A 112 -21.15 14.45 4.36
N LEU A 113 -21.40 13.16 4.60
CA LEU A 113 -21.43 12.13 3.59
C LEU A 113 -22.84 12.01 3.05
N ASN A 114 -22.97 12.13 1.74
CA ASN A 114 -24.22 11.97 1.02
C ASN A 114 -24.04 10.88 -0.02
N TRP A 115 -25.05 10.03 -0.19
CA TRP A 115 -25.03 9.04 -1.23
C TRP A 115 -26.44 8.61 -1.63
N VAL A 116 -26.52 8.04 -2.82
CA VAL A 116 -27.73 7.44 -3.37
C VAL A 116 -27.41 6.00 -3.73
N ASP A 117 -28.19 5.07 -3.18
CA ASP A 117 -28.25 3.67 -3.60
C ASP A 117 -29.66 3.35 -4.13
N GLU A 118 -30.49 2.68 -3.34
CA GLU A 118 -31.93 2.56 -3.57
C GLU A 118 -32.67 3.86 -3.19
N GLU A 119 -32.09 4.61 -2.24
CA GLU A 119 -32.66 5.84 -1.73
C GLU A 119 -31.56 6.85 -1.41
N ALA A 120 -31.93 8.14 -1.40
CA ALA A 120 -31.07 9.21 -0.94
C ALA A 120 -30.83 9.14 0.58
N LYS A 121 -29.56 9.07 0.98
CA LYS A 121 -29.10 9.01 2.36
C LYS A 121 -28.06 10.10 2.63
N SER A 122 -28.03 10.54 3.87
CA SER A 122 -27.07 11.53 4.35
C SER A 122 -26.70 11.25 5.79
N THR A 123 -25.44 11.46 6.14
CA THR A 123 -24.98 11.44 7.54
C THR A 123 -23.88 12.46 7.74
N GLU A 124 -23.85 13.01 8.94
CA GLU A 124 -22.66 13.72 9.41
C GLU A 124 -21.58 12.68 9.74
N ILE A 125 -20.33 13.05 9.43
CA ILE A 125 -19.14 12.27 9.72
C ILE A 125 -18.13 13.15 10.47
N ARG A 126 -17.41 12.56 11.43
CA ARG A 126 -16.36 13.23 12.22
C ARG A 126 -15.26 12.26 12.63
N LEU A 127 -14.16 12.78 13.17
CA LEU A 127 -13.06 12.01 13.75
C LEU A 127 -13.56 10.73 14.46
N GLY A 128 -13.03 9.58 14.04
CA GLY A 128 -13.33 8.27 14.59
C GLY A 128 -14.53 7.55 13.97
N ASP A 129 -15.29 8.20 13.10
CA ASP A 129 -16.41 7.55 12.44
C ASP A 129 -15.94 6.52 11.42
N VAL A 130 -16.60 5.37 11.46
CA VAL A 130 -16.47 4.27 10.50
C VAL A 130 -17.79 4.06 9.80
N TYR A 131 -17.71 3.86 8.48
CA TYR A 131 -18.87 3.52 7.69
C TYR A 131 -18.49 2.73 6.44
N ARG A 132 -19.51 2.15 5.78
CA ARG A 132 -19.37 1.40 4.54
C ARG A 132 -20.35 1.88 3.48
N LEU A 133 -19.84 2.03 2.26
CA LEU A 133 -20.61 2.24 1.04
C LEU A 133 -20.50 1.00 0.16
N ARG A 134 -21.63 0.59 -0.43
CA ARG A 134 -21.73 -0.60 -1.29
C ARG A 134 -21.42 -0.22 -2.75
N PRO A 135 -20.85 -1.14 -3.55
CA PRO A 135 -20.73 -0.95 -4.99
C PRO A 135 -22.05 -0.51 -5.63
N GLY A 136 -21.98 0.33 -6.66
CA GLY A 136 -23.13 0.94 -7.34
C GLY A 136 -23.68 2.20 -6.66
N SER A 137 -23.23 2.55 -5.45
CA SER A 137 -23.65 3.79 -4.79
C SER A 137 -23.00 5.00 -5.43
N VAL A 138 -23.76 6.08 -5.61
CA VAL A 138 -23.21 7.40 -6.00
C VAL A 138 -23.03 8.23 -4.74
N PHE A 139 -21.79 8.59 -4.39
CA PHE A 139 -21.50 9.35 -3.17
C PHE A 139 -20.79 10.67 -3.46
N TYR A 140 -20.95 11.62 -2.54
CA TYR A 140 -20.20 12.87 -2.52
C TYR A 140 -19.98 13.30 -1.07
N LEU A 141 -18.92 14.07 -0.84
CA LEU A 141 -18.51 14.52 0.49
C LEU A 141 -18.47 16.03 0.54
N GLN A 142 -18.96 16.58 1.65
CA GLN A 142 -18.87 18.01 1.94
C GLN A 142 -18.07 18.18 3.24
N SER A 143 -16.99 18.95 3.21
CA SER A 143 -16.28 19.33 4.43
C SER A 143 -17.00 20.47 5.14
N LYS A 144 -17.07 20.41 6.47
CA LYS A 144 -17.67 21.49 7.26
C LYS A 144 -16.72 22.70 7.37
N PRO A 145 -17.26 23.90 7.63
CA PRO A 145 -16.44 25.07 7.93
C PRO A 145 -15.53 24.82 9.13
N VAL A 146 -14.41 25.56 9.14
CA VAL A 146 -13.44 25.56 10.23
C VAL A 146 -14.13 25.84 11.55
N ASP A 147 -14.04 24.89 12.48
CA ASP A 147 -14.26 25.20 13.89
C ASP A 147 -13.12 26.11 14.33
N ILE A 148 -13.46 27.25 14.95
CA ILE A 148 -12.69 28.52 15.03
C ILE A 148 -11.24 28.35 15.57
N PHE A 149 -10.88 27.18 16.08
CA PHE A 149 -9.62 26.91 16.78
C PHE A 149 -8.62 25.98 16.08
N LEU A 150 -8.97 25.18 15.06
CA LEU A 150 -8.03 24.15 14.55
C LEU A 150 -7.79 24.10 13.03
N GLY A 151 -8.60 24.73 12.17
CA GLY A 151 -8.38 24.66 10.72
C GLY A 151 -8.33 23.23 10.17
N THR A 152 -8.97 22.27 10.85
CA THR A 152 -8.77 20.85 10.60
C THR A 152 -9.38 20.44 9.27
N LYS A 153 -8.55 19.90 8.38
CA LYS A 153 -8.99 19.31 7.11
C LYS A 153 -9.81 18.06 7.39
N LEU A 154 -10.81 17.79 6.58
CA LEU A 154 -11.50 16.50 6.62
C LEU A 154 -10.61 15.48 5.94
N LYS A 155 -10.12 14.49 6.68
CA LYS A 155 -9.30 13.40 6.15
C LYS A 155 -9.93 12.06 6.51
N LEU A 156 -10.02 11.18 5.52
CA LEU A 156 -10.47 9.81 5.72
C LEU A 156 -9.56 8.82 4.98
N TYR A 157 -9.44 7.63 5.56
CA TYR A 157 -8.80 6.48 4.96
C TYR A 157 -9.86 5.49 4.52
N ALA A 158 -9.86 5.11 3.26
CA ALA A 158 -10.83 4.19 2.68
C ALA A 158 -10.12 2.99 2.07
N ILE A 159 -10.50 1.78 2.49
CA ILE A 159 -10.08 0.55 1.84
C ILE A 159 -11.15 0.08 0.85
N PHE A 160 -10.68 -0.34 -0.31
CA PHE A 160 -11.49 -0.91 -1.39
C PHE A 160 -11.11 -2.37 -1.56
N SER A 161 -12.07 -3.27 -1.36
CA SER A 161 -11.88 -4.69 -1.69
C SER A 161 -12.27 -4.92 -3.14
N ASN A 162 -11.30 -5.30 -3.97
CA ASN A 162 -11.58 -5.89 -5.27
C ASN A 162 -11.95 -7.35 -5.02
N ASN A 163 -13.23 -7.70 -5.19
CA ASN A 163 -13.59 -9.09 -5.40
C ASN A 163 -13.12 -9.49 -6.80
N ASP A 164 -12.83 -10.77 -6.99
CA ASP A 164 -12.27 -11.41 -8.21
C ASP A 164 -13.12 -11.26 -9.49
N GLU A 165 -14.05 -10.30 -9.56
CA GLU A 165 -14.86 -9.99 -10.75
C GLU A 165 -14.08 -9.24 -11.84
N CYS A 166 -12.76 -9.08 -11.70
CA CYS A 166 -11.88 -8.54 -12.75
C CYS A 166 -11.15 -9.63 -13.53
N LEU A 167 -11.67 -10.87 -13.57
CA LEU A 167 -11.06 -11.94 -14.35
C LEU A 167 -11.14 -11.70 -15.87
N HIS A 168 -12.03 -10.81 -16.34
CA HIS A 168 -12.25 -10.57 -17.78
C HIS A 168 -12.56 -9.11 -18.21
N ASP A 169 -12.57 -8.10 -17.32
CA ASP A 169 -12.93 -6.71 -17.67
C ASP A 169 -11.84 -5.70 -17.21
N PRO A 170 -11.55 -4.63 -17.98
CA PRO A 170 -10.53 -3.65 -17.61
C PRO A 170 -10.98 -2.89 -16.34
N CYS A 171 -10.24 -3.08 -15.25
CA CYS A 171 -10.58 -2.56 -13.92
C CYS A 171 -10.95 -1.06 -13.94
N PHE A 172 -12.22 -0.72 -13.69
CA PHE A 172 -12.77 0.65 -13.69
C PHE A 172 -12.26 1.59 -12.55
N GLY A 173 -11.16 1.25 -11.88
CA GLY A 173 -10.69 1.95 -10.68
C GLY A 173 -11.65 1.76 -9.49
N ALA A 174 -11.40 2.46 -8.38
CA ALA A 174 -12.27 2.35 -7.19
C ALA A 174 -13.64 3.00 -7.41
N TYR A 175 -13.69 4.05 -8.24
CA TYR A 175 -14.87 4.83 -8.55
C TYR A 175 -14.65 5.65 -9.83
N SER A 176 -15.73 6.15 -10.44
CA SER A 176 -15.70 7.05 -11.60
C SER A 176 -16.58 8.28 -11.39
N SER A 177 -16.20 9.40 -12.01
CA SER A 177 -17.05 10.59 -12.00
C SER A 177 -18.34 10.33 -12.77
N ILE A 178 -19.49 10.58 -12.15
CA ILE A 178 -20.78 10.52 -12.85
C ILE A 178 -20.83 11.50 -14.03
N THR A 179 -20.17 12.65 -13.89
CA THR A 179 -20.13 13.66 -14.96
C THR A 179 -19.39 13.10 -16.18
N ASP A 180 -18.29 12.38 -15.95
CA ASP A 180 -17.52 11.76 -17.03
C ASP A 180 -18.27 10.60 -17.68
N LEU A 181 -18.94 9.77 -16.87
CA LEU A 181 -19.79 8.69 -17.37
C LEU A 181 -20.95 9.23 -18.22
N MET A 182 -21.61 10.30 -17.77
CA MET A 182 -22.69 10.95 -18.50
C MET A 182 -22.21 11.50 -19.85
N PHE A 183 -21.09 12.23 -19.88
CA PHE A 183 -20.56 12.80 -21.13
C PHE A 183 -19.80 11.80 -22.02
N GLY A 184 -19.67 10.55 -21.58
CA GLY A 184 -19.17 9.44 -22.39
C GLY A 184 -20.16 8.97 -23.46
N PHE A 185 -21.45 9.30 -23.33
CA PHE A 185 -22.45 9.04 -24.37
C PHE A 185 -22.42 10.11 -25.48
N ASP A 186 -22.84 9.71 -26.68
CA ASP A 186 -22.99 10.60 -27.83
C ASP A 186 -24.07 11.66 -27.58
N GLU A 187 -23.93 12.81 -28.22
CA GLU A 187 -24.81 13.96 -28.01
C GLU A 187 -26.26 13.67 -28.37
N THR A 188 -26.50 12.94 -29.46
CA THR A 188 -27.84 12.52 -29.90
C THR A 188 -28.53 11.63 -28.85
N ILE A 189 -27.77 10.75 -28.19
CA ILE A 189 -28.25 9.91 -27.09
C ILE A 189 -28.61 10.79 -25.89
N LEU A 190 -27.74 11.73 -25.51
CA LEU A 190 -27.98 12.61 -24.37
C LEU A 190 -29.17 13.55 -24.59
N GLN A 191 -29.29 14.14 -25.78
CA GLN A 191 -30.43 14.97 -26.17
C GLN A 191 -31.74 14.20 -26.03
N SER A 192 -31.77 12.98 -26.58
CA SER A 192 -32.95 12.10 -26.53
C SER A 192 -33.26 11.64 -25.11
N ALA A 193 -32.24 11.25 -24.34
CA ALA A 193 -32.39 10.74 -22.97
C ALA A 193 -32.84 11.81 -21.98
N PHE A 194 -32.31 13.04 -22.09
CA PHE A 194 -32.72 14.17 -21.26
C PHE A 194 -33.93 14.93 -21.80
N GLY A 195 -34.34 14.68 -23.05
CA GLY A 195 -35.43 15.41 -23.71
C GLY A 195 -35.13 16.90 -23.90
N VAL A 196 -33.85 17.26 -24.10
CA VAL A 196 -33.40 18.65 -24.23
C VAL A 196 -32.97 18.97 -25.66
N PRO A 197 -33.10 20.24 -26.10
CA PRO A 197 -32.58 20.67 -27.40
C PRO A 197 -31.06 20.50 -27.52
N GLU A 198 -30.57 20.32 -28.74
CA GLU A 198 -29.16 20.12 -29.08
C GLU A 198 -28.23 21.14 -28.43
N GLY A 199 -28.54 22.43 -28.55
CA GLY A 199 -27.73 23.51 -28.01
C GLY A 199 -27.49 23.46 -26.49
N ILE A 200 -28.33 22.74 -25.72
CA ILE A 200 -28.12 22.58 -24.27
C ILE A 200 -27.03 21.55 -23.98
N ILE A 201 -27.01 20.42 -24.69
CA ILE A 201 -25.97 19.40 -24.51
C ILE A 201 -24.62 19.94 -25.00
N GLU A 202 -24.60 20.64 -26.14
CA GLU A 202 -23.41 21.30 -26.66
C GLU A 202 -22.84 22.33 -25.66
N LEU A 203 -23.71 23.19 -25.09
CA LEU A 203 -23.31 24.15 -24.07
C LEU A 203 -22.69 23.46 -22.84
N MET A 204 -23.27 22.33 -22.44
CA MET A 204 -22.81 21.56 -21.30
C MET A 204 -21.50 20.81 -21.56
N ARG A 205 -21.22 20.41 -22.81
CA ARG A 205 -19.94 19.79 -23.20
C ARG A 205 -18.83 20.83 -23.39
N ASN A 206 -19.18 22.02 -23.91
CA ASN A 206 -18.23 23.11 -24.15
C ASN A 206 -17.80 23.85 -22.87
N ARG A 207 -18.42 23.56 -21.72
CA ARG A 207 -18.02 24.15 -20.44
C ARG A 207 -16.67 23.58 -19.98
N THR A 208 -15.89 24.41 -19.30
CA THR A 208 -14.69 23.93 -18.62
C THR A 208 -15.08 22.90 -17.55
N LYS A 209 -14.54 21.69 -17.67
CA LYS A 209 -14.76 20.62 -16.67
C LYS A 209 -14.25 21.09 -15.30
N PRO A 210 -15.09 21.12 -14.25
CA PRO A 210 -14.64 21.48 -12.93
C PRO A 210 -13.69 20.41 -12.37
N PRO A 211 -12.75 20.80 -11.48
CA PRO A 211 -11.95 19.82 -10.75
C PRO A 211 -12.84 18.92 -9.89
N LEU A 212 -12.38 17.71 -9.56
CA LEU A 212 -13.14 16.74 -8.76
C LEU A 212 -13.46 17.26 -7.34
N ILE A 213 -12.58 18.09 -6.77
CA ILE A 213 -12.82 18.79 -5.51
C ILE A 213 -12.95 20.28 -5.81
N VAL A 214 -14.06 20.88 -5.40
CA VAL A 214 -14.39 22.30 -5.63
C VAL A 214 -14.64 23.02 -4.31
N SER A 215 -14.45 24.34 -4.30
CA SER A 215 -14.96 25.16 -3.21
C SER A 215 -16.48 25.19 -3.23
N GLU A 216 -17.11 25.11 -2.06
CA GLU A 216 -18.56 25.18 -1.91
C GLU A 216 -19.12 26.50 -2.48
N THR A 217 -18.40 27.61 -2.37
CA THR A 217 -18.81 28.92 -2.89
C THR A 217 -18.90 28.97 -4.42
N LEU A 218 -18.17 28.12 -5.15
CA LEU A 218 -18.21 28.05 -6.61
C LEU A 218 -19.45 27.30 -7.13
N CYS A 219 -20.17 26.58 -6.27
CA CYS A 219 -21.43 25.94 -6.64
C CYS A 219 -22.58 26.95 -6.80
N THR A 220 -22.41 28.23 -6.45
CA THR A 220 -23.38 29.32 -6.70
C THR A 220 -22.74 30.71 -6.82
N PRO A 221 -22.84 31.39 -7.96
CA PRO A 221 -22.92 32.85 -7.97
C PRO A 221 -24.32 33.24 -7.46
N GLY A 222 -24.44 33.71 -6.22
CA GLY A 222 -25.59 34.52 -5.79
C GLY A 222 -26.66 33.92 -4.85
N VAL A 223 -26.45 32.76 -4.20
CA VAL A 223 -27.41 32.28 -3.17
C VAL A 223 -26.68 31.83 -1.91
N ALA A 224 -26.76 32.64 -0.86
CA ALA A 224 -26.05 32.51 0.42
C ALA A 224 -26.56 31.38 1.36
N ASN A 225 -27.26 30.37 0.85
CA ASN A 225 -27.88 29.32 1.67
C ASN A 225 -27.24 27.95 1.38
N THR A 226 -26.05 27.76 1.95
CA THR A 226 -25.13 26.59 1.90
C THR A 226 -25.79 25.24 2.21
N TRP A 227 -26.90 25.21 2.95
CA TRP A 227 -27.63 23.97 3.29
C TRP A 227 -28.67 23.49 2.25
N GLN A 228 -28.89 24.23 1.15
CA GLN A 228 -29.85 23.81 0.10
C GLN A 228 -29.28 22.88 -0.96
N LEU A 229 -27.95 22.72 -1.05
CA LEU A 229 -27.31 21.83 -2.02
C LEU A 229 -27.55 20.35 -1.71
N GLN A 230 -27.59 19.99 -0.43
CA GLN A 230 -27.86 18.62 0.02
C GLN A 230 -29.20 18.07 -0.48
N PRO A 231 -30.36 18.73 -0.23
CA PRO A 231 -31.61 18.24 -0.79
C PRO A 231 -31.66 18.28 -2.33
N ARG A 232 -31.02 19.27 -2.98
CA ARG A 232 -31.09 19.44 -4.44
C ARG A 232 -30.32 18.36 -5.19
N LEU A 233 -29.08 18.07 -4.78
CA LEU A 233 -28.27 17.01 -5.39
C LEU A 233 -28.86 15.64 -5.11
N LEU A 234 -29.32 15.39 -3.87
CA LEU A 234 -30.00 14.14 -3.53
C LEU A 234 -31.30 13.96 -4.33
N LYS A 235 -32.10 15.01 -4.53
CA LYS A 235 -33.31 14.95 -5.38
C LYS A 235 -33.00 14.66 -6.84
N LEU A 236 -31.92 15.26 -7.38
CA LEU A 236 -31.48 15.03 -8.76
C LEU A 236 -31.13 13.55 -8.99
N PHE A 237 -30.40 12.94 -8.05
CA PHE A 237 -29.98 11.54 -8.16
C PHE A 237 -31.05 10.53 -7.73
N ALA A 238 -31.99 10.91 -6.86
CA ALA A 238 -33.13 10.07 -6.49
C ALA A 238 -34.24 10.00 -7.56
N GLY A 239 -34.07 10.65 -8.71
CA GLY A 239 -35.03 10.62 -9.82
C GLY A 239 -36.29 11.47 -9.62
N SER A 240 -36.33 12.32 -8.59
CA SER A 240 -37.43 13.27 -8.35
C SER A 240 -37.20 14.58 -9.13
N ALA A 241 -37.10 14.48 -10.45
CA ALA A 241 -37.35 15.63 -11.32
C ALA A 241 -38.87 15.80 -11.41
N ASP A 242 -39.38 16.90 -10.86
CA ASP A 242 -40.78 17.28 -10.98
C ASP A 242 -41.16 17.33 -12.48
N LEU A 243 -41.78 16.25 -12.97
CA LEU A 243 -42.54 16.28 -14.20
C LEU A 243 -43.61 17.34 -14.00
N VAL A 244 -43.48 18.42 -14.75
CA VAL A 244 -44.49 19.46 -14.92
C VAL A 244 -45.75 18.76 -15.43
N ASP A 245 -46.65 18.40 -14.52
CA ASP A 245 -48.07 18.52 -14.81
C ASP A 245 -48.93 18.67 -13.54
N ASN A 246 -49.90 19.58 -13.67
CA ASN A 246 -50.83 19.98 -12.64
C ASN A 246 -51.64 18.79 -12.12
N LYS A 247 -51.51 18.45 -10.82
CA LYS A 247 -52.67 18.12 -9.95
C LYS A 247 -52.25 17.91 -8.50
N LYS A 248 -52.87 18.73 -7.63
CA LYS A 248 -53.03 18.58 -6.17
C LYS A 248 -52.80 17.13 -5.68
N LYS A 249 -51.58 16.82 -5.24
CA LYS A 249 -51.28 15.67 -4.37
C LYS A 249 -50.43 16.16 -3.21
N LYS A 250 -50.87 15.83 -2.00
CA LYS A 250 -50.21 16.12 -0.72
C LYS A 250 -48.70 15.95 -0.84
N GLU A 251 -47.96 17.02 -0.58
CA GLU A 251 -46.51 17.02 -0.37
C GLU A 251 -46.17 16.04 0.77
N LYS A 252 -45.90 14.78 0.45
CA LYS A 252 -45.06 13.95 1.31
C LYS A 252 -43.64 14.46 1.07
N LYS A 253 -43.12 15.31 1.98
CA LYS A 253 -41.68 15.58 2.06
C LYS A 253 -40.97 14.22 2.13
N GLU A 254 -40.34 13.78 1.04
CA GLU A 254 -39.41 12.65 1.07
C GLU A 254 -38.33 12.97 2.10
N LYS A 255 -38.37 12.25 3.21
CA LYS A 255 -37.39 12.41 4.30
C LYS A 255 -36.12 11.66 3.87
N VAL A 256 -35.04 12.39 3.62
CA VAL A 256 -33.69 11.81 3.51
C VAL A 256 -33.44 10.96 4.76
N LYS A 257 -33.14 9.67 4.58
CA LYS A 257 -32.88 8.78 5.71
C LYS A 257 -31.51 9.11 6.30
N LYS A 258 -31.48 9.44 7.59
CA LYS A 258 -30.24 9.64 8.33
C LYS A 258 -29.62 8.28 8.64
N ALA A 259 -28.45 8.01 8.10
CA ALA A 259 -27.70 6.81 8.44
C ALA A 259 -26.99 6.98 9.79
N LYS A 260 -26.70 5.86 10.47
CA LYS A 260 -25.93 5.85 11.72
C LYS A 260 -24.51 5.32 11.43
N THR A 261 -23.51 6.15 11.70
CA THR A 261 -22.10 5.77 11.72
C THR A 261 -21.72 5.08 13.04
N PHE A 262 -20.55 4.45 13.08
CA PHE A 262 -19.98 3.92 14.32
C PHE A 262 -18.74 4.75 14.68
N ASN A 263 -18.68 5.32 15.88
CA ASN A 263 -17.52 6.13 16.30
C ASN A 263 -16.64 5.34 17.28
N VAL A 264 -15.36 5.16 16.94
CA VAL A 264 -14.40 4.40 17.77
C VAL A 264 -14.08 5.06 19.11
N PHE A 265 -14.25 6.38 19.22
CA PHE A 265 -13.90 7.15 20.42
C PHE A 265 -15.06 7.30 21.40
N GLU A 266 -16.30 7.07 20.96
CA GLU A 266 -17.50 7.17 21.79
C GLU A 266 -18.07 5.81 22.22
N SER A 267 -17.56 4.72 21.64
CA SER A 267 -18.00 3.37 21.95
C SER A 267 -17.14 2.76 23.05
N GLU A 268 -17.70 1.82 23.81
CA GLU A 268 -16.93 1.05 24.79
C GLU A 268 -15.85 0.22 24.07
N PRO A 269 -14.59 0.28 24.54
CA PRO A 269 -13.51 -0.52 23.95
C PRO A 269 -13.69 -2.01 24.28
N ASP A 270 -13.18 -2.88 23.40
CA ASP A 270 -13.15 -4.33 23.66
C ASP A 270 -12.17 -4.68 24.79
N PHE A 271 -11.13 -3.85 24.95
CA PHE A 271 -10.12 -3.97 25.99
C PHE A 271 -9.59 -2.60 26.37
N GLU A 272 -9.40 -2.35 27.66
CA GLU A 272 -8.79 -1.15 28.20
C GLU A 272 -7.95 -1.47 29.45
N SER A 273 -6.78 -0.86 29.52
CA SER A 273 -5.82 -0.95 30.61
C SER A 273 -5.08 0.39 30.76
N PRO A 274 -4.30 0.62 31.82
CA PRO A 274 -3.42 1.79 31.92
C PRO A 274 -2.43 1.92 30.76
N TYR A 275 -2.12 0.81 30.09
CA TYR A 275 -1.13 0.72 29.01
C TYR A 275 -1.72 1.00 27.63
N GLY A 276 -3.05 1.03 27.49
CA GLY A 276 -3.70 1.28 26.23
C GLY A 276 -5.09 0.67 26.11
N ARG A 277 -5.68 0.81 24.92
CA ARG A 277 -7.01 0.27 24.60
C ARG A 277 -7.11 -0.22 23.16
N THR A 278 -8.05 -1.13 22.93
CA THR A 278 -8.41 -1.62 21.59
C THR A 278 -9.91 -1.61 21.38
N ILE A 279 -10.34 -1.34 20.15
CA ILE A 279 -11.73 -1.50 19.73
C ILE A 279 -11.80 -2.09 18.34
N THR A 280 -12.73 -3.01 18.12
CA THR A 280 -12.93 -3.75 16.88
C THR A 280 -14.38 -3.61 16.44
N ILE A 281 -14.57 -3.05 15.26
CA ILE A 281 -15.86 -2.85 14.63
C ILE A 281 -16.06 -3.95 13.60
N ASN A 282 -17.09 -4.76 13.82
CA ASN A 282 -17.49 -5.81 12.91
C ASN A 282 -18.98 -5.71 12.55
N ARG A 283 -19.46 -6.70 11.80
CA ARG A 283 -20.86 -6.80 11.34
C ARG A 283 -21.91 -6.89 12.45
N LYS A 284 -21.52 -7.20 13.68
CA LYS A 284 -22.40 -7.19 14.86
C LYS A 284 -22.66 -5.75 15.30
N ASP A 285 -21.63 -4.91 15.29
CA ASP A 285 -21.65 -3.53 15.79
C ASP A 285 -22.24 -2.58 14.74
N LEU A 286 -21.82 -2.75 13.48
CA LEU A 286 -22.27 -1.94 12.37
C LEU A 286 -22.84 -2.82 11.26
N LYS A 287 -24.18 -2.94 11.22
CA LYS A 287 -24.90 -3.83 10.28
C LYS A 287 -24.56 -3.59 8.81
N VAL A 288 -24.19 -2.36 8.42
CA VAL A 288 -23.81 -2.06 7.03
C VAL A 288 -22.55 -2.82 6.60
N LEU A 289 -21.69 -3.27 7.54
CA LEU A 289 -20.53 -4.12 7.26
C LEU A 289 -20.88 -5.56 6.86
N LYS A 290 -22.15 -5.99 6.97
CA LYS A 290 -22.56 -7.33 6.55
C LYS A 290 -22.34 -7.55 5.06
N GLY A 291 -21.56 -8.57 4.71
CA GLY A 291 -21.19 -8.87 3.33
C GLY A 291 -19.94 -8.12 2.85
N SER A 292 -19.34 -7.28 3.69
CA SER A 292 -17.95 -6.84 3.49
C SER A 292 -17.02 -7.91 4.07
N MET A 293 -15.84 -8.02 3.47
CA MET A 293 -14.74 -8.80 4.01
C MET A 293 -13.78 -7.93 4.82
N VAL A 294 -14.20 -6.72 5.19
CA VAL A 294 -13.39 -5.75 5.92
C VAL A 294 -14.01 -5.48 7.29
N GLY A 295 -13.25 -5.70 8.35
CA GLY A 295 -13.47 -5.14 9.68
C GLY A 295 -12.55 -3.95 9.92
N VAL A 296 -12.85 -3.14 10.94
CA VAL A 296 -11.99 -2.02 11.36
C VAL A 296 -11.60 -2.23 12.81
N SER A 297 -10.34 -2.06 13.15
CA SER A 297 -9.86 -2.03 14.52
C SER A 297 -9.12 -0.72 14.78
N MET A 298 -9.11 -0.26 16.02
CA MET A 298 -8.28 0.85 16.46
C MET A 298 -7.54 0.41 17.71
N VAL A 299 -6.23 0.70 17.74
CA VAL A 299 -5.35 0.37 18.84
C VAL A 299 -4.66 1.65 19.30
N ASN A 300 -4.66 1.88 20.60
CA ASN A 300 -3.95 2.96 21.25
C ASN A 300 -3.01 2.36 22.29
N LEU A 301 -1.71 2.48 22.06
CA LEU A 301 -0.64 2.13 23.00
C LEU A 301 -0.12 3.39 23.66
N THR A 302 -0.16 3.45 24.99
CA THR A 302 0.49 4.51 25.76
C THR A 302 2.00 4.33 25.76
N GLN A 303 2.76 5.33 26.19
CA GLN A 303 4.22 5.30 26.21
C GLN A 303 4.76 4.04 26.92
N GLY A 304 5.80 3.43 26.34
CA GLY A 304 6.45 2.23 26.92
C GLY A 304 5.53 1.01 27.03
N SER A 305 4.51 0.89 26.18
CA SER A 305 3.57 -0.23 26.16
C SER A 305 3.74 -1.11 24.93
N MET A 306 3.18 -2.32 24.99
CA MET A 306 3.08 -3.22 23.84
C MET A 306 1.69 -3.83 23.74
N MET A 307 1.20 -4.02 22.52
CA MET A 307 0.21 -5.07 22.29
C MET A 307 0.95 -6.40 22.35
N GLY A 308 0.52 -7.28 23.25
CA GLY A 308 1.22 -8.52 23.56
C GLY A 308 1.44 -9.40 22.32
N PRO A 309 2.45 -10.30 22.33
CA PRO A 309 2.71 -11.14 21.18
C PRO A 309 1.49 -11.98 20.81
N HIS A 310 0.99 -11.84 19.59
CA HIS A 310 -0.26 -12.47 19.15
C HIS A 310 -0.25 -12.81 17.66
N TRP A 311 -1.21 -13.60 17.20
CA TRP A 311 -1.45 -13.79 15.76
C TRP A 311 -2.93 -13.64 15.42
N ASN A 312 -3.19 -13.22 14.18
CA ASN A 312 -4.54 -13.16 13.64
C ASN A 312 -4.92 -14.49 12.98
N PRO A 313 -5.93 -15.22 13.49
CA PRO A 313 -6.27 -16.55 12.99
C PRO A 313 -7.04 -16.53 11.67
N TRP A 314 -7.71 -15.43 11.31
CA TRP A 314 -8.61 -15.37 10.14
C TRP A 314 -8.43 -14.14 9.25
N ALA A 315 -7.67 -13.14 9.68
CA ALA A 315 -7.49 -11.90 8.93
C ALA A 315 -6.02 -11.57 8.66
N CYS A 316 -5.80 -10.88 7.55
CA CYS A 316 -4.67 -9.97 7.40
C CYS A 316 -5.00 -8.68 8.13
N GLU A 317 -4.02 -8.07 8.79
CA GLU A 317 -4.17 -6.74 9.38
C GLU A 317 -3.43 -5.73 8.50
N ILE A 318 -4.12 -4.70 8.03
CA ILE A 318 -3.54 -3.59 7.28
C ILE A 318 -3.76 -2.32 8.09
N SER A 319 -2.72 -1.86 8.75
CA SER A 319 -2.79 -0.81 9.77
C SER A 319 -2.12 0.47 9.30
N ILE A 320 -2.79 1.60 9.53
CA ILE A 320 -2.34 2.96 9.24
C ILE A 320 -2.04 3.65 10.56
N VAL A 321 -0.82 4.15 10.72
CA VAL A 321 -0.42 4.87 11.94
C VAL A 321 -1.03 6.26 11.92
N LEU A 322 -1.80 6.57 12.96
CA LEU A 322 -2.52 7.84 13.12
C LEU A 322 -1.74 8.85 13.97
N LYS A 323 -0.98 8.37 14.96
CA LYS A 323 -0.21 9.23 15.86
C LYS A 323 1.00 8.51 16.45
N GLY A 324 2.10 9.24 16.51
CA GLY A 324 3.36 8.86 17.15
C GLY A 324 4.13 7.78 16.40
N ALA A 325 5.09 7.17 17.08
CA ALA A 325 6.01 6.20 16.51
C ALA A 325 6.13 4.93 17.35
N GLY A 326 6.52 3.84 16.70
CA GLY A 326 6.75 2.57 17.39
C GLY A 326 7.51 1.55 16.55
N MET A 327 7.66 0.35 17.12
CA MET A 327 8.28 -0.80 16.48
C MET A 327 7.25 -1.90 16.27
N VAL A 328 7.32 -2.55 15.12
CA VAL A 328 6.54 -3.77 14.84
C VAL A 328 7.51 -4.90 14.61
N ARG A 329 7.34 -6.00 15.35
CA ARG A 329 8.06 -7.26 15.16
C ARG A 329 7.10 -8.27 14.56
N VAL A 330 7.48 -8.88 13.43
CA VAL A 330 6.70 -9.94 12.79
C VAL A 330 7.56 -11.19 12.66
N LEU A 331 7.04 -12.29 13.19
CA LEU A 331 7.66 -13.59 13.13
C LEU A 331 7.03 -14.43 12.01
N ARG A 332 7.86 -15.24 11.37
CA ARG A 332 7.41 -16.25 10.43
C ARG A 332 7.27 -17.59 11.13
N SER A 333 6.14 -18.25 10.92
CA SER A 333 5.97 -19.66 11.27
C SER A 333 6.47 -20.54 10.12
N SER A 334 7.48 -21.37 10.36
CA SER A 334 7.81 -22.49 9.48
C SER A 334 8.29 -23.68 10.31
N ILE A 335 7.70 -24.85 10.07
CA ILE A 335 8.19 -26.15 10.54
C ILE A 335 9.35 -26.65 9.64
N SER A 336 9.46 -26.11 8.42
CA SER A 336 10.50 -26.45 7.45
C SER A 336 11.65 -25.45 7.56
N SER A 337 12.81 -25.92 8.01
CA SER A 337 14.09 -25.17 7.98
C SER A 337 14.66 -24.99 6.57
N ASN A 338 14.07 -25.66 5.55
CA ASN A 338 14.70 -25.85 4.23
C ASN A 338 14.00 -25.12 3.07
N THR A 339 13.00 -24.28 3.32
CA THR A 339 12.29 -23.53 2.25
C THR A 339 12.73 -22.07 2.22
N SER A 340 13.54 -21.77 1.19
CA SER A 340 14.04 -20.48 0.66
C SER A 340 14.49 -19.40 1.67
N SER A 341 15.70 -18.88 1.44
CA SER A 341 16.34 -17.76 2.14
C SER A 341 15.60 -16.41 2.07
N GLU A 342 14.38 -16.38 1.53
CA GLU A 342 13.66 -15.16 1.11
C GLU A 342 12.71 -14.61 2.17
N CYS A 343 12.36 -15.37 3.23
CA CYS A 343 11.35 -14.92 4.20
C CYS A 343 11.81 -15.11 5.66
N LYS A 344 12.52 -14.10 6.20
CA LYS A 344 13.05 -14.05 7.58
C LYS A 344 12.10 -13.31 8.52
N ASN A 345 12.29 -13.47 9.82
CA ASN A 345 11.63 -12.63 10.83
C ASN A 345 12.01 -11.17 10.60
N VAL A 346 11.03 -10.27 10.53
CA VAL A 346 11.25 -8.85 10.22
C VAL A 346 10.93 -7.98 11.43
N ARG A 347 11.63 -6.86 11.54
CA ARG A 347 11.31 -5.78 12.47
C ARG A 347 11.43 -4.46 11.73
N PHE A 348 10.56 -3.51 12.03
CA PHE A 348 10.58 -2.21 11.37
C PHE A 348 9.95 -1.14 12.25
N LYS A 349 10.42 0.10 12.07
CA LYS A 349 9.88 1.30 12.72
C LYS A 349 8.73 1.84 11.90
N VAL A 350 7.64 2.21 12.58
CA VAL A 350 6.46 2.83 12.00
C VAL A 350 6.24 4.22 12.62
N GLU A 351 5.76 5.16 11.81
CA GLU A 351 5.49 6.55 12.19
C GLU A 351 4.19 7.05 11.54
N GLU A 352 3.68 8.19 11.98
CA GLU A 352 2.43 8.77 11.49
C GLU A 352 2.34 8.81 9.94
N GLY A 353 1.31 8.20 9.39
CA GLY A 353 1.04 8.10 7.95
C GLY A 353 1.62 6.85 7.27
N ASP A 354 2.47 6.08 7.96
CA ASP A 354 2.92 4.78 7.47
C ASP A 354 1.78 3.76 7.47
N ILE A 355 1.83 2.83 6.53
CA ILE A 355 1.00 1.62 6.51
C ILE A 355 1.88 0.41 6.80
N PHE A 356 1.48 -0.43 7.74
CA PHE A 356 2.06 -1.76 7.88
C PHE A 356 1.01 -2.84 7.69
N ALA A 357 1.40 -3.95 7.06
CA ALA A 357 0.53 -5.09 6.82
C ALA A 357 1.12 -6.34 7.48
N VAL A 358 0.32 -7.05 8.27
CA VAL A 358 0.71 -8.33 8.87
C VAL A 358 -0.20 -9.44 8.37
N PRO A 359 0.33 -10.43 7.63
CA PRO A 359 -0.48 -11.53 7.13
C PRO A 359 -1.02 -12.41 8.25
N ARG A 360 -2.13 -13.09 7.93
CA ARG A 360 -2.74 -14.12 8.77
C ARG A 360 -1.71 -15.14 9.26
N LEU A 361 -1.87 -15.63 10.49
CA LEU A 361 -1.01 -16.64 11.15
C LEU A 361 0.46 -16.24 11.32
N HIS A 362 0.81 -14.96 11.17
CA HIS A 362 2.14 -14.45 11.53
C HIS A 362 2.06 -13.88 12.95
N PRO A 363 2.79 -14.44 13.92
CA PRO A 363 2.90 -13.84 15.23
C PRO A 363 3.55 -12.47 15.14
N MET A 364 3.02 -11.50 15.87
CA MET A 364 3.50 -10.14 15.87
C MET A 364 3.42 -9.51 17.26
N ALA A 365 4.19 -8.44 17.43
CA ALA A 365 4.07 -7.52 18.55
C ALA A 365 4.23 -6.09 18.02
N GLN A 366 3.34 -5.18 18.43
CA GLN A 366 3.46 -3.75 18.20
C GLN A 366 3.81 -3.06 19.51
N MET A 367 4.79 -2.15 19.49
CA MET A 367 5.38 -1.56 20.67
C MET A 367 5.54 -0.06 20.47
N SER A 368 5.19 0.73 21.49
CA SER A 368 5.45 2.17 21.53
C SER A 368 6.79 2.45 22.22
N PHE A 369 7.43 3.57 21.89
CA PHE A 369 8.63 4.03 22.59
C PHE A 369 8.32 4.57 24.00
N ASN A 370 9.34 4.72 24.84
CA ASN A 370 9.21 5.28 26.17
C ASN A 370 8.78 6.75 26.19
N ASN A 371 9.06 7.48 25.11
CA ASN A 371 8.78 8.90 24.98
C ASN A 371 7.61 9.21 24.03
N ASP A 372 6.99 8.19 23.43
CA ASP A 372 5.93 8.38 22.44
C ASP A 372 4.84 7.31 22.52
N SER A 373 3.61 7.69 22.22
CA SER A 373 2.48 6.76 22.10
C SER A 373 2.41 6.20 20.68
N LEU A 374 1.81 5.02 20.49
CA LEU A 374 1.52 4.51 19.16
C LEU A 374 0.02 4.30 18.99
N VAL A 375 -0.59 5.08 18.10
CA VAL A 375 -2.02 4.96 17.75
C VAL A 375 -2.16 4.60 16.28
N PHE A 376 -2.91 3.55 15.98
CA PHE A 376 -3.16 3.11 14.60
C PHE A 376 -4.58 2.58 14.41
N VAL A 377 -5.07 2.66 13.17
CA VAL A 377 -6.30 2.02 12.72
C VAL A 377 -5.97 0.87 11.78
N GLY A 378 -6.52 -0.31 12.04
CA GLY A 378 -6.37 -1.51 11.23
C GLY A 378 -7.61 -1.82 10.40
N PHE A 379 -7.43 -2.13 9.13
CA PHE A 379 -8.41 -2.85 8.34
C PHE A 379 -8.09 -4.34 8.41
N THR A 380 -9.03 -5.12 8.97
CA THR A 380 -8.90 -6.58 9.03
C THR A 380 -9.60 -7.20 7.83
N THR A 381 -8.89 -7.98 7.03
CA THR A 381 -9.46 -8.57 5.81
C THR A 381 -9.90 -10.02 6.08
N SER A 382 -11.17 -10.20 6.43
CA SER A 382 -11.78 -11.52 6.62
C SER A 382 -13.30 -11.50 6.45
N ALA A 383 -13.85 -12.58 5.92
CA ALA A 383 -15.31 -12.85 5.97
C ALA A 383 -15.78 -13.35 7.35
N LYS A 384 -14.84 -13.67 8.25
CA LYS A 384 -15.09 -14.18 9.60
C LYS A 384 -14.72 -13.13 10.64
N ASN A 385 -15.26 -13.28 11.85
CA ASN A 385 -14.78 -12.50 12.97
C ASN A 385 -13.34 -12.91 13.26
N ASN A 386 -12.44 -11.93 13.30
CA ASN A 386 -11.04 -12.16 13.63
C ASN A 386 -10.82 -11.78 15.09
N GLU A 387 -10.59 -12.78 15.92
CA GLU A 387 -10.26 -12.62 17.33
C GLU A 387 -8.78 -12.97 17.50
N PRO A 388 -7.90 -11.97 17.75
CA PRO A 388 -6.47 -12.21 17.92
C PRO A 388 -6.20 -13.25 19.02
N GLN A 389 -5.20 -14.11 18.80
CA GLN A 389 -4.80 -15.12 19.78
C GLN A 389 -3.47 -14.71 20.40
N PHE A 390 -3.46 -14.48 21.71
CA PHE A 390 -2.27 -14.01 22.43
C PHE A 390 -1.39 -15.18 22.89
N LEU A 391 -0.08 -14.98 22.88
CA LEU A 391 0.92 -15.94 23.39
C LEU A 391 1.26 -15.69 24.86
N ALA A 392 1.04 -14.48 25.36
CA ALA A 392 1.32 -14.08 26.73
C ALA A 392 0.15 -13.25 27.30
N GLY A 393 0.14 -13.07 28.61
CA GLY A 393 -0.95 -12.37 29.31
C GLY A 393 -2.07 -13.29 29.78
N GLU A 394 -3.05 -12.72 30.47
CA GLU A 394 -4.17 -13.47 31.03
C GLU A 394 -5.04 -14.17 29.98
N ASP A 395 -5.15 -13.57 28.79
CA ASP A 395 -5.87 -14.10 27.63
C ASP A 395 -4.96 -14.95 26.71
N SER A 396 -3.80 -15.38 27.20
CA SER A 396 -2.89 -16.24 26.43
C SER A 396 -3.56 -17.57 26.07
N ALA A 397 -3.51 -17.92 24.78
CA ALA A 397 -3.91 -19.22 24.27
C ALA A 397 -3.12 -20.38 24.90
N LEU A 398 -1.92 -20.12 25.43
CA LEU A 398 -1.16 -21.14 26.18
C LEU A 398 -1.89 -21.56 27.45
N ARG A 399 -2.65 -20.67 28.10
CA ARG A 399 -3.41 -21.02 29.32
C ARG A 399 -4.49 -22.07 29.07
N MET A 400 -4.97 -22.17 27.83
CA MET A 400 -5.97 -23.16 27.38
C MET A 400 -5.37 -24.56 27.13
N LEU A 401 -4.05 -24.69 27.12
CA LEU A 401 -3.36 -25.97 26.91
C LEU A 401 -3.11 -26.70 28.24
N ASP A 402 -3.05 -28.04 28.14
CA ASP A 402 -2.70 -28.89 29.28
C ASP A 402 -1.29 -28.56 29.82
N ARG A 403 -1.16 -28.50 31.14
CA ARG A 403 0.08 -28.08 31.80
C ARG A 403 1.23 -29.04 31.55
N GLN A 404 0.96 -30.34 31.50
CA GLN A 404 1.99 -31.35 31.24
C GLN A 404 2.44 -31.30 29.78
N VAL A 405 1.51 -31.03 28.85
CA VAL A 405 1.85 -30.83 27.44
C VAL A 405 2.73 -29.60 27.24
N LEU A 406 2.43 -28.48 27.90
CA LEU A 406 3.29 -27.28 27.86
C LEU A 406 4.64 -27.51 28.52
N ALA A 407 4.66 -28.21 29.66
CA ALA A 407 5.89 -28.57 30.36
C ALA A 407 6.79 -29.42 29.46
N ALA A 408 6.22 -30.40 28.76
CA ALA A 408 6.92 -31.22 27.78
C ALA A 408 7.39 -30.41 26.56
N SER A 409 6.58 -29.48 26.03
CA SER A 409 6.94 -28.69 24.84
C SER A 409 8.07 -27.69 25.10
N LEU A 410 8.14 -27.13 26.32
CA LEU A 410 9.19 -26.21 26.74
C LEU A 410 10.35 -26.91 27.47
N ASN A 411 10.25 -28.23 27.69
CA ASN A 411 11.22 -29.04 28.43
C ASN A 411 11.52 -28.48 29.84
N VAL A 412 10.46 -28.15 30.59
CA VAL A 412 10.53 -27.61 31.96
C VAL A 412 9.49 -28.30 32.86
N SER A 413 9.52 -28.02 34.16
CA SER A 413 8.53 -28.56 35.10
C SER A 413 7.17 -27.88 34.99
N SER A 414 6.08 -28.57 35.35
CA SER A 414 4.75 -27.96 35.39
C SER A 414 4.66 -26.79 36.38
N VAL A 415 5.40 -26.83 37.49
CA VAL A 415 5.50 -25.73 38.46
C VAL A 415 6.10 -24.48 37.80
N THR A 416 7.09 -24.66 36.94
CA THR A 416 7.68 -23.57 36.15
C THR A 416 6.65 -22.99 35.17
N ILE A 417 5.83 -23.83 34.53
CA ILE A 417 4.74 -23.38 33.65
C ILE A 417 3.70 -22.58 34.41
N ASP A 418 3.28 -23.03 35.59
CA ASP A 418 2.30 -22.31 36.41
C ASP A 418 2.85 -20.94 36.84
N GLY A 419 4.13 -20.87 37.21
CA GLY A 419 4.82 -19.61 37.47
C GLY A 419 4.84 -18.69 36.24
N LEU A 420 5.18 -19.23 35.05
CA LEU A 420 5.23 -18.47 33.80
C LEU A 420 3.85 -17.90 33.42
N LEU A 421 2.81 -18.72 33.43
CA LEU A 421 1.44 -18.33 33.07
C LEU A 421 0.75 -17.45 34.14
N GLY A 422 1.29 -17.44 35.36
CA GLY A 422 0.81 -16.63 36.47
C GLY A 422 1.53 -15.30 36.64
N ALA A 423 2.66 -15.07 35.96
CA ALA A 423 3.51 -13.89 36.15
C ALA A 423 2.90 -12.61 35.57
N GLN A 424 2.41 -12.67 34.33
CA GLN A 424 1.77 -11.53 33.67
C GLN A 424 0.29 -11.44 34.09
N LYS A 425 -0.12 -10.27 34.57
CA LYS A 425 -1.50 -10.00 35.04
C LYS A 425 -2.34 -9.22 34.04
N GLU A 426 -1.70 -8.57 33.07
CA GLU A 426 -2.40 -7.93 31.97
C GLU A 426 -2.74 -8.95 30.88
N ALA A 427 -3.79 -8.67 30.09
CA ALA A 427 -4.29 -9.61 29.09
C ALA A 427 -3.78 -9.31 27.67
N VAL A 428 -4.17 -8.15 27.11
CA VAL A 428 -3.98 -7.81 25.68
C VAL A 428 -2.84 -6.81 25.48
N ILE A 429 -2.89 -5.68 26.21
CA ILE A 429 -1.85 -4.64 26.17
C ILE A 429 -1.09 -4.69 27.49
N LEU A 430 0.24 -4.76 27.38
CA LEU A 430 1.15 -5.01 28.49
C LEU A 430 2.12 -3.83 28.63
N GLU A 431 2.64 -3.62 29.83
CA GLU A 431 3.82 -2.78 30.03
C GLU A 431 5.03 -3.41 29.32
N CYS A 432 5.79 -2.59 28.58
CA CYS A 432 7.01 -3.02 27.93
C CYS A 432 7.99 -1.84 27.81
N HIS A 433 8.47 -1.37 28.96
CA HIS A 433 9.44 -0.29 29.01
C HIS A 433 10.72 -0.67 28.26
N SER A 434 11.18 0.21 27.38
CA SER A 434 12.38 0.05 26.55
C SER A 434 12.34 -1.08 25.52
N CYS A 435 11.19 -1.72 25.29
CA CYS A 435 11.11 -2.82 24.34
C CYS A 435 11.28 -2.34 22.89
N ALA A 436 10.65 -1.22 22.53
CA ALA A 436 10.79 -0.62 21.20
C ALA A 436 12.23 -0.14 20.95
N GLU A 437 12.86 0.45 21.98
CA GLU A 437 14.27 0.86 22.02
C GLU A 437 15.21 -0.33 21.76
N GLY A 438 14.93 -1.47 22.38
CA GLY A 438 15.68 -2.69 22.14
C GLY A 438 15.52 -3.23 20.71
N GLU A 439 14.34 -3.12 20.11
CA GLU A 439 14.11 -3.58 18.73
C GLU A 439 14.71 -2.62 17.68
N ILE A 440 14.69 -1.30 17.91
CA ILE A 440 15.32 -0.35 16.99
C ILE A 440 16.85 -0.48 17.03
N GLU A 441 17.45 -0.75 18.19
CA GLU A 441 18.90 -0.97 18.27
C GLU A 441 19.33 -2.23 17.51
N LYS A 442 18.59 -3.34 17.66
CA LYS A 442 18.81 -4.55 16.86
C LYS A 442 18.63 -4.30 15.36
N LEU A 443 17.65 -3.45 14.99
CA LEU A 443 17.43 -3.08 13.58
C LEU A 443 18.63 -2.32 13.02
N LYS A 444 19.19 -1.37 13.77
CA LYS A 444 20.41 -0.64 13.35
C LYS A 444 21.58 -1.58 13.09
N VAL A 445 21.84 -2.52 14.01
CA VAL A 445 22.89 -3.54 13.86
C VAL A 445 22.64 -4.42 12.63
N GLU A 446 21.39 -4.83 12.36
CA GLU A 446 21.05 -5.61 11.17
C GLU A 446 21.28 -4.84 9.87
N ILE A 447 20.94 -3.54 9.85
CA ILE A 447 21.17 -2.67 8.68
C ILE A 447 22.66 -2.49 8.43
N GLU A 448 23.46 -2.21 9.46
CA GLU A 448 24.91 -2.05 9.33
C GLU A 448 25.58 -3.32 8.82
N ARG A 449 25.20 -4.48 9.39
CA ARG A 449 25.71 -5.77 8.91
C ARG A 449 25.36 -6.00 7.44
N LYS A 450 24.12 -5.68 7.03
CA LYS A 450 23.69 -5.81 5.63
C LYS A 450 24.50 -4.90 4.70
N LYS A 451 24.79 -3.66 5.11
CA LYS A 451 25.66 -2.74 4.35
C LYS A 451 27.05 -3.34 4.12
N ILE A 452 27.66 -3.91 5.16
CA ILE A 452 28.97 -4.57 5.08
C ILE A 452 28.93 -5.79 4.16
N ASP A 453 27.90 -6.63 4.27
CA ASP A 453 27.75 -7.83 3.43
C ASP A 453 27.51 -7.46 1.95
N ASP A 454 26.69 -6.43 1.68
CA ASP A 454 26.44 -5.90 0.34
C ASP A 454 27.72 -5.31 -0.28
N GLU A 455 28.53 -4.59 0.50
CA GLU A 455 29.83 -4.08 0.05
C GLU A 455 30.82 -5.21 -0.25
N ARG A 456 30.91 -6.22 0.61
CA ARG A 456 31.74 -7.42 0.36
C ARG A 456 31.32 -8.13 -0.91
N LYS A 457 30.01 -8.26 -1.15
CA LYS A 457 29.47 -8.87 -2.37
C LYS A 457 29.82 -8.06 -3.61
N ARG A 458 29.69 -6.73 -3.57
CA ARG A 458 30.12 -5.85 -4.68
C ARG A 458 31.59 -6.01 -5.02
N ARG A 459 32.47 -6.00 -4.01
CA ARG A 459 33.92 -6.21 -4.22
C ARG A 459 34.24 -7.59 -4.81
N HIS A 460 33.51 -8.63 -4.41
CA HIS A 460 33.66 -9.97 -4.96
C HIS A 460 33.19 -10.06 -6.41
N ASP A 461 32.05 -9.44 -6.73
CA ASP A 461 31.50 -9.39 -8.08
C ASP A 461 32.38 -8.55 -9.02
N GLU A 462 33.02 -7.48 -8.52
CA GLU A 462 34.03 -6.70 -9.25
C GLU A 462 35.28 -7.53 -9.58
N ARG A 463 35.86 -8.22 -8.58
CA ARG A 463 37.01 -9.11 -8.82
C ARG A 463 36.72 -10.21 -9.82
N LYS A 464 35.52 -10.79 -9.76
CA LYS A 464 35.09 -11.80 -10.74
C LYS A 464 35.03 -11.24 -12.16
N LYS A 465 34.56 -10.00 -12.33
CA LYS A 465 34.53 -9.34 -13.64
C LYS A 465 35.94 -9.08 -14.16
N GLU A 466 36.85 -8.60 -13.31
CA GLU A 466 38.26 -8.40 -13.65
C GLU A 466 38.95 -9.72 -14.06
N GLU A 467 38.72 -10.81 -13.32
CA GLU A 467 39.25 -12.14 -13.66
C GLU A 467 38.67 -12.68 -14.99
N GLU A 468 37.38 -12.47 -15.26
CA GLU A 468 36.76 -12.84 -16.54
C GLU A 468 37.30 -12.02 -17.71
N GLU A 469 37.54 -10.72 -17.51
CA GLU A 469 38.14 -9.84 -18.52
C GLU A 469 39.58 -10.23 -18.82
N ALA A 470 40.40 -10.47 -17.79
CA ALA A 470 41.78 -10.94 -17.96
C ALA A 470 41.86 -12.28 -18.71
N LYS A 471 40.94 -13.21 -18.45
CA LYS A 471 40.86 -14.49 -19.18
C LYS A 471 40.50 -14.29 -20.66
N ARG A 472 39.61 -13.34 -20.96
CA ARG A 472 39.24 -13.01 -22.35
C ARG A 472 40.41 -12.38 -23.10
N GLU A 473 41.12 -11.45 -22.46
CA GLU A 473 42.34 -10.85 -23.03
C GLU A 473 43.43 -11.89 -23.27
N GLU A 474 43.64 -12.83 -22.34
CA GLU A 474 44.59 -13.92 -22.51
C GLU A 474 44.19 -14.87 -23.64
N GLU A 475 42.90 -15.21 -23.77
CA GLU A 475 42.40 -16.02 -24.89
C GLU A 475 42.55 -15.30 -26.24
N GLU A 476 42.26 -14.00 -26.31
CA GLU A 476 42.51 -13.20 -27.50
C GLU A 476 43.99 -13.16 -27.87
N ARG A 477 44.87 -12.97 -26.88
CA ARG A 477 46.32 -12.97 -27.10
C ARG A 477 46.78 -14.33 -27.65
N ARG A 478 46.30 -15.44 -27.08
CA ARG A 478 46.59 -16.79 -27.58
C ARG A 478 46.09 -17.02 -29.01
N LYS A 479 44.89 -16.53 -29.35
CA LYS A 479 44.37 -16.59 -30.74
C LYS A 479 45.24 -15.79 -31.72
N ARG A 480 45.69 -14.60 -31.33
CA ARG A 480 46.60 -13.78 -32.16
C ARG A 480 47.95 -14.47 -32.34
N GLU A 481 48.51 -15.05 -31.29
CA GLU A 481 49.75 -15.83 -31.36
C GLU A 481 49.59 -17.07 -32.27
N GLU A 482 48.49 -17.82 -32.16
CA GLU A 482 48.19 -18.95 -33.06
C GLU A 482 47.99 -18.50 -34.53
N GLU A 483 47.36 -17.35 -34.78
CA GLU A 483 47.24 -16.78 -36.13
C GLU A 483 48.60 -16.34 -36.70
N GLU A 484 49.45 -15.72 -35.88
CA GLU A 484 50.80 -15.34 -36.29
C GLU A 484 51.67 -16.57 -36.56
N GLU A 485 51.56 -17.61 -35.73
CA GLU A 485 52.26 -18.87 -35.93
C GLU A 485 51.81 -19.57 -37.22
N LYS A 486 50.50 -19.61 -37.50
CA LYS A 486 49.96 -20.10 -38.79
C LYS A 486 50.40 -19.27 -39.99
N LYS A 487 50.62 -17.96 -39.85
CA LYS A 487 51.20 -17.12 -40.92
C LYS A 487 52.68 -17.40 -41.13
N ARG A 488 53.40 -17.70 -40.05
CA ARG A 488 54.85 -17.92 -40.07
C ARG A 488 55.23 -19.33 -40.53
N TRP A 489 54.43 -20.32 -40.16
CA TRP A 489 54.43 -21.69 -40.66
C TRP A 489 53.06 -22.00 -41.25
N PRO A 490 52.77 -21.56 -42.50
CA PRO A 490 51.56 -22.00 -43.18
C PRO A 490 51.56 -23.53 -43.22
N PRO A 491 50.40 -24.19 -42.97
CA PRO A 491 50.34 -25.64 -43.08
C PRO A 491 50.93 -26.03 -44.43
N GLN A 492 51.97 -26.86 -44.41
CA GLN A 492 52.57 -27.39 -45.62
C GLN A 492 51.44 -28.03 -46.42
N GLN A 493 51.24 -27.57 -47.66
CA GLN A 493 50.48 -28.38 -48.61
C GLN A 493 51.09 -29.80 -48.56
N PRO A 494 50.27 -30.87 -48.54
CA PRO A 494 50.81 -32.21 -48.63
C PRO A 494 51.80 -32.24 -49.80
N PRO A 495 52.97 -32.90 -49.65
CA PRO A 495 54.03 -32.82 -50.65
C PRO A 495 53.46 -33.06 -52.04
N GLN A 496 53.90 -32.30 -53.04
CA GLN A 496 53.57 -32.54 -54.45
C GLN A 496 53.92 -33.97 -54.92
N GLU A 497 54.58 -34.77 -54.09
CA GLU A 497 54.77 -36.21 -54.30
C GLU A 497 53.48 -37.04 -54.13
N GLU A 498 52.44 -36.52 -53.46
CA GLU A 498 51.11 -37.15 -53.42
C GLU A 498 50.25 -36.71 -54.61
N GLU A 499 50.35 -35.46 -55.05
CA GLU A 499 49.68 -34.97 -56.27
C GLU A 499 50.35 -35.45 -57.57
N LEU A 500 51.67 -35.72 -57.56
CA LEU A 500 52.38 -36.45 -58.62
C LEU A 500 52.27 -37.97 -58.48
N ARG A 501 52.09 -38.55 -57.28
CA ARG A 501 51.69 -39.98 -57.17
C ARG A 501 50.30 -40.22 -57.74
N GLU A 502 49.38 -39.29 -57.56
CA GLU A 502 48.05 -39.37 -58.17
C GLU A 502 48.04 -39.02 -59.67
N ARG A 503 49.03 -38.27 -60.18
CA ARG A 503 49.19 -37.98 -61.62
C ARG A 503 50.17 -38.88 -62.39
N GLN A 504 50.96 -39.71 -61.72
CA GLN A 504 51.90 -40.69 -62.34
C GLN A 504 51.57 -42.16 -62.03
N LEU A 505 50.35 -42.47 -61.60
CA LEU A 505 49.74 -43.78 -61.78
C LEU A 505 48.78 -43.74 -62.98
N PRO A 506 49.28 -44.06 -64.18
CA PRO A 506 48.62 -45.17 -64.88
C PRO A 506 49.66 -46.09 -65.52
N MET A 507 49.56 -47.38 -65.18
CA MET A 507 50.14 -48.57 -65.83
C MET A 507 50.91 -49.46 -64.86
N GLU A 508 50.21 -50.04 -63.88
CA GLU A 508 50.59 -51.38 -63.36
C GLU A 508 49.43 -52.05 -62.59
N LYS A 509 48.18 -51.81 -63.02
CA LYS A 509 47.00 -52.56 -62.60
C LYS A 509 46.04 -52.80 -63.78
N GLU A 510 46.61 -53.27 -64.88
CA GLU A 510 45.82 -53.85 -65.98
C GLU A 510 46.24 -55.30 -66.29
N TRP A 511 46.99 -55.96 -65.39
CA TRP A 511 47.44 -57.35 -65.57
C TRP A 511 47.50 -58.18 -64.28
N GLU A 512 46.55 -58.03 -63.35
CA GLU A 512 46.40 -59.00 -62.24
C GLU A 512 44.98 -58.96 -61.61
N MET A 513 43.95 -58.90 -62.45
CA MET A 513 42.60 -59.42 -62.14
C MET A 513 42.16 -60.40 -63.24
N GLU A 514 43.06 -61.31 -63.60
CA GLU A 514 42.70 -62.65 -64.06
C GLU A 514 43.49 -63.61 -63.16
N GLY A 515 42.82 -64.18 -62.16
CA GLY A 515 43.45 -65.16 -61.28
C GLY A 515 42.84 -65.19 -59.88
N GLU A 516 41.86 -66.09 -59.71
CA GLU A 516 41.65 -66.88 -58.49
C GLU A 516 41.01 -66.12 -57.30
N GLU A 517 39.73 -66.26 -56.97
CA GLU A 517 38.87 -67.46 -56.92
C GLU A 517 39.58 -68.70 -56.35
N GLU A 518 39.06 -69.17 -55.21
CA GLU A 518 39.39 -70.41 -54.48
C GLU A 518 40.57 -70.38 -53.48
N SER A 519 40.24 -70.13 -52.20
CA SER A 519 40.39 -71.14 -51.12
C SER A 519 39.58 -70.79 -49.88
#